data_AF-A0A075JP02-F1
#
_entry.id   AF-A0A075JP02-F1
#
_cell.length_a   1.000
_cell.length_b   1.000
_cell.length_c   1.000
_cell.angle_alpha   90.00
_cell.angle_beta   90.00
_cell.angle_gamma   90.00
#
_symmetry.space_group_name_H-M   'P 1'
#
loop_
_entity.id
_entity.type
_entity.pdbx_description
1 polymer ?
#
loop_
_entity_poly.entity_id
_entity_poly.type
_entity_poly.pdbx_seq_one_letter_code
_entity_poly.pdbx_strand_id
1 'polypeptide(L)'
;MVAHAGSVATRLLADRTGLTRHLSAAMARRNFVPGHDRGRVLVDAAVMLADGGEAIADIDVLRHQSGVLGPVASPPTVWRTLAEVTPGTVDEDRHGSGADSSARVGPGRVSQSSMRLP
;
A
#
# COMPACT_ATOMS: atom_id res chain seq x y z
N MET A 1 15.65 8.11 -12.06
CA MET A 1 14.95 9.40 -11.88
C MET A 1 13.61 9.50 -12.63
N VAL A 2 13.31 8.64 -13.61
CA VAL A 2 12.05 8.71 -14.37
C VAL A 2 10.80 8.39 -13.53
N ALA A 3 10.89 7.44 -12.60
CA ALA A 3 9.75 7.07 -11.74
C ALA A 3 9.25 8.24 -10.86
N HIS A 4 10.15 9.03 -10.27
CA HIS A 4 9.76 10.16 -9.40
C HIS A 4 9.12 11.33 -10.16
N ALA A 5 9.57 11.60 -11.39
CA ALA A 5 8.95 12.62 -12.22
C ALA A 5 7.57 12.16 -12.71
N GLY A 6 7.41 10.86 -12.98
CA GLY A 6 6.14 10.24 -13.33
C GLY A 6 5.08 10.37 -12.24
N SER A 7 5.44 10.07 -10.99
CA SER A 7 4.52 10.10 -9.86
C SER A 7 3.98 11.50 -9.58
N VAL A 8 4.87 12.50 -9.58
CA VAL A 8 4.52 13.91 -9.37
C VAL A 8 3.69 14.43 -10.54
N ALA A 9 4.07 14.14 -11.79
CA ALA A 9 3.31 14.57 -12.96
C ALA A 9 1.90 13.97 -12.98
N THR A 10 1.75 12.69 -12.63
CA THR A 10 0.46 11.99 -12.57
C THR A 10 -0.42 12.53 -11.45
N ARG A 11 0.16 12.80 -10.27
CA ARG A 11 -0.53 13.44 -9.15
C ARG A 11 -1.02 14.85 -9.53
N LEU A 12 -0.17 15.64 -10.18
CA LEU A 12 -0.52 16.97 -10.66
C LEU A 12 -1.62 16.92 -11.71
N LEU A 13 -1.57 15.95 -12.63
CA LEU A 13 -2.61 15.74 -13.64
C LEU A 13 -3.95 15.40 -12.99
N ALA A 14 -3.98 14.53 -11.98
CA ALA A 14 -5.19 14.19 -11.25
C ALA A 14 -5.78 15.41 -10.52
N ASP A 15 -4.93 16.25 -9.93
CA ASP A 15 -5.37 17.49 -9.29
C ASP A 15 -5.86 18.52 -10.34
N ARG A 16 -5.20 18.62 -11.51
CA ARG A 16 -5.56 19.52 -12.62
C ARG A 16 -6.88 19.16 -13.29
N THR A 17 -7.17 17.87 -13.43
CA THR A 17 -8.43 17.37 -13.99
C THR A 17 -9.57 17.43 -12.98
N GLY A 18 -9.29 17.73 -11.71
CA GLY A 18 -10.27 17.75 -10.63
C GLY A 18 -10.65 16.36 -10.11
N LEU A 19 -9.95 15.30 -10.54
CA LEU A 19 -10.22 13.92 -10.13
C LEU A 19 -10.21 13.79 -8.61
N THR A 20 -9.20 14.36 -7.95
CA THR A 20 -9.11 14.36 -6.48
C THR A 20 -10.36 14.95 -5.85
N ARG A 21 -10.78 16.15 -6.28
CA ARG A 21 -11.97 16.82 -5.76
C ARG A 21 -13.23 15.99 -5.95
N HIS A 22 -13.42 15.40 -7.13
CA HIS A 22 -14.60 14.60 -7.43
C HIS A 22 -14.64 13.32 -6.58
N LEU A 23 -13.50 12.65 -6.39
CA LEU A 23 -13.41 11.49 -5.51
C LEU A 23 -13.60 11.88 -4.04
N SER A 24 -13.06 13.01 -3.58
CA SER A 24 -13.28 13.49 -2.21
C SER A 24 -14.77 13.75 -1.95
N ALA A 25 -15.46 14.37 -2.92
CA ALA A 25 -16.90 14.62 -2.82
C ALA A 25 -17.71 13.32 -2.87
N ALA A 26 -17.35 12.37 -3.73
CA ALA A 26 -18.03 11.07 -3.84
C ALA A 26 -17.86 10.22 -2.56
N MET A 27 -16.70 10.31 -1.91
CA MET A 27 -16.39 9.57 -0.68
C MET A 27 -16.87 10.27 0.60
N ALA A 28 -17.38 11.50 0.51
CA ALA A 28 -17.85 12.26 1.64
C ALA A 28 -19.07 11.58 2.28
N ARG A 29 -19.04 11.43 3.61
CA ARG A 29 -20.12 10.81 4.38
C ARG A 29 -20.60 11.75 5.48
N ARG A 30 -21.92 11.79 5.70
CA ARG A 30 -22.49 12.57 6.82
C ARG A 30 -21.96 12.00 8.14
N ASN A 31 -21.56 12.89 9.05
CA ASN A 31 -21.07 12.57 10.39
C ASN A 31 -19.78 11.72 10.44
N PHE A 32 -18.98 11.72 9.37
CA PHE A 32 -17.68 11.04 9.36
C PHE A 32 -16.61 11.95 8.75
N VAL A 33 -15.63 12.34 9.57
CA VAL A 33 -14.47 13.12 9.13
C VAL A 33 -13.24 12.21 9.22
N PRO A 34 -12.70 11.74 8.09
CA PRO A 34 -11.54 10.85 8.10
C PRO A 34 -10.26 11.64 8.39
N GLY A 35 -9.28 11.02 9.05
CA GLY A 35 -7.96 11.61 9.27
C GLY A 35 -7.15 11.85 7.98
N HIS A 36 -7.48 11.11 6.91
CA HIS A 36 -7.01 11.36 5.55
C HIS A 36 -8.20 11.55 4.62
N ASP A 37 -8.13 12.54 3.73
CA ASP A 37 -9.12 12.72 2.67
C ASP A 37 -9.17 11.47 1.78
N ARG A 38 -10.33 10.80 1.72
CA ARG A 38 -10.45 9.50 1.03
C ARG A 38 -10.28 9.63 -0.47
N GLY A 39 -10.69 10.76 -1.07
CA GLY A 39 -10.44 11.04 -2.48
C GLY A 39 -8.95 11.13 -2.79
N ARG A 40 -8.19 11.84 -1.95
CA ARG A 40 -6.72 11.93 -2.04
C ARG A 40 -6.08 10.55 -1.95
N VAL A 41 -6.51 9.72 -1.00
CA VAL A 41 -5.98 8.37 -0.80
C VAL A 41 -6.22 7.48 -2.02
N LEU A 42 -7.40 7.54 -2.65
CA LEU A 42 -7.68 6.81 -3.89
C LEU A 42 -6.80 7.30 -5.06
N VAL A 43 -6.56 8.60 -5.16
CA VAL A 43 -5.65 9.13 -6.18
C VAL A 43 -4.20 8.72 -5.91
N ASP A 44 -3.74 8.71 -4.65
CA ASP A 44 -2.38 8.24 -4.33
C ASP A 44 -2.21 6.76 -4.68
N ALA A 45 -3.23 5.93 -4.45
CA ALA A 45 -3.22 4.55 -4.90
C ALA A 45 -3.17 4.44 -6.44
N ALA A 46 -3.95 5.24 -7.17
CA ALA A 46 -3.90 5.25 -8.62
C ALA A 46 -2.54 5.70 -9.17
N VAL A 47 -1.91 6.70 -8.54
CA VAL A 47 -0.54 7.15 -8.89
C VAL A 47 0.47 6.03 -8.64
N MET A 48 0.41 5.38 -7.48
CA MET A 48 1.29 4.25 -7.17
C MET A 48 1.15 3.11 -8.20
N LEU A 49 -0.06 2.77 -8.62
CA LEU A 49 -0.29 1.79 -9.68
C LEU A 49 0.26 2.26 -11.04
N ALA A 50 0.06 3.54 -11.37
CA ALA A 50 0.58 4.13 -12.61
C ALA A 50 2.11 4.18 -12.65
N ASP A 51 2.76 4.30 -11.50
CA ASP A 51 4.22 4.25 -11.34
C ASP A 51 4.76 2.80 -11.39
N GLY A 52 3.88 1.79 -11.46
CA GLY A 52 4.23 0.37 -11.54
C GLY A 52 4.24 -0.36 -10.20
N GLY A 53 3.61 0.18 -9.16
CA GLY A 53 3.39 -0.55 -7.92
C GLY A 53 2.44 -1.73 -8.11
N GLU A 54 2.76 -2.85 -7.46
CA GLU A 54 2.02 -4.11 -7.58
C GLU A 54 1.37 -4.51 -6.25
N ALA A 55 1.84 -3.93 -5.14
CA ALA A 55 1.32 -4.15 -3.81
C ALA A 55 0.91 -2.84 -3.13
N ILE A 56 -0.07 -2.91 -2.24
CA ILE A 56 -0.51 -1.74 -1.45
C ILE A 56 0.62 -1.18 -0.57
N ALA A 57 1.57 -2.03 -0.18
CA ALA A 57 2.77 -1.61 0.55
C ALA A 57 3.64 -0.64 -0.27
N ASP A 58 3.59 -0.68 -1.60
CA ASP A 58 4.37 0.20 -2.48
C ASP A 58 3.95 1.67 -2.36
N ILE A 59 2.80 1.96 -1.74
CA ILE A 59 2.42 3.33 -1.37
C ILE A 59 3.46 4.01 -0.48
N ASP A 60 4.26 3.24 0.27
CA ASP A 60 5.33 3.80 1.07
C ASP A 60 6.38 4.50 0.20
N VAL A 61 6.55 4.12 -1.07
CA VAL A 61 7.43 4.83 -2.02
C VAL A 61 6.96 6.28 -2.21
N LEU A 62 5.65 6.52 -2.32
CA LEU A 62 5.09 7.87 -2.38
C LEU A 62 5.19 8.58 -1.02
N ARG A 63 5.03 7.84 0.07
CA ARG A 63 5.08 8.37 1.45
C ARG A 63 6.47 8.89 1.84
N HIS A 64 7.53 8.22 1.40
CA HIS A 64 8.90 8.70 1.53
C HIS A 64 9.16 10.03 0.77
N GLN A 65 8.28 10.39 -0.16
CA GLN A 65 8.34 11.62 -0.96
C GLN A 65 7.32 12.67 -0.49
N SER A 66 6.82 12.55 0.74
CA SER A 66 5.80 13.45 1.30
C SER A 66 6.18 14.93 1.34
N GLY A 67 7.48 15.26 1.27
CA GLY A 67 7.95 16.64 1.10
C GLY A 67 7.48 17.31 -0.20
N VAL A 68 7.20 16.53 -1.25
CA VAL A 68 6.73 17.05 -2.55
C VAL A 68 5.26 16.68 -2.80
N LEU A 69 4.85 15.47 -2.43
CA LEU A 69 3.49 14.96 -2.68
C LEU A 69 2.49 15.34 -1.58
N GLY A 70 2.98 15.89 -0.46
CA GLY A 70 2.20 16.12 0.74
C GLY A 70 2.00 14.84 1.56
N PRO A 71 1.14 14.87 2.60
CA PRO A 71 0.89 13.71 3.44
C PRO A 71 0.24 12.56 2.67
N VAL A 72 0.96 11.43 2.55
CA VAL A 72 0.45 10.18 1.96
C VAL A 72 0.04 9.21 3.07
N ALA A 73 -1.11 8.58 2.89
CA ALA A 73 -1.66 7.61 3.83
C ALA A 73 -0.80 6.34 3.91
N SER A 74 -0.86 5.67 5.06
CA SER A 74 -0.20 4.37 5.26
C SER A 74 -0.93 3.23 4.52
N PRO A 75 -0.25 2.11 4.21
CA PRO A 75 -0.87 0.93 3.60
C PRO A 75 -2.21 0.47 4.22
N PRO A 76 -2.37 0.34 5.56
CA PRO A 76 -3.66 -0.06 6.15
C PRO A 76 -4.77 0.99 5.94
N THR A 77 -4.42 2.26 5.80
CA THR A 77 -5.39 3.33 5.50
C THR A 77 -5.83 3.27 4.04
N VAL A 78 -4.91 2.94 3.12
CA VAL A 78 -5.23 2.68 1.70
C VAL A 78 -6.19 1.49 1.60
N TRP A 79 -5.87 0.36 2.24
CA TRP A 79 -6.75 -0.82 2.25
C TRP A 79 -8.15 -0.52 2.74
N ARG A 80 -8.28 0.17 3.89
CA ARG A 80 -9.58 0.58 4.43
C ARG A 80 -10.35 1.50 3.49
N THR A 81 -9.65 2.33 2.71
CA THR A 81 -10.29 3.22 1.72
C THR A 81 -10.78 2.43 0.51
N LEU A 82 -10.00 1.46 0.04
CA LEU A 82 -10.41 0.58 -1.05
C LEU A 82 -11.60 -0.31 -0.65
N ALA A 83 -11.59 -0.83 0.58
CA ALA A 83 -12.71 -1.62 1.11
C ALA A 83 -14.03 -0.83 1.22
N GLU A 84 -13.98 0.51 1.22
CA GLU A 84 -15.19 1.35 1.22
C GLU A 84 -15.81 1.49 -0.17
N VAL A 85 -15.03 1.29 -1.24
CA VAL A 85 -15.50 1.39 -2.64
C VAL A 85 -15.78 0.03 -3.27
N THR A 86 -15.25 -1.05 -2.71
CA THR A 86 -15.51 -2.42 -3.16
C THR A 86 -16.59 -3.05 -2.27
N PRO A 87 -17.80 -3.35 -2.78
CA PRO A 87 -18.74 -4.20 -2.05
C PRO A 87 -18.07 -5.56 -1.77
N GLY A 88 -18.20 -6.08 -0.55
CA GLY A 88 -17.35 -7.13 0.03
C GLY A 88 -17.27 -8.46 -0.72
N THR A 89 -16.54 -8.49 -1.83
CA THR A 89 -16.16 -9.69 -2.56
C THR A 89 -14.66 -9.63 -2.81
N VAL A 90 -13.90 -9.87 -1.74
CA VAL A 90 -12.54 -10.38 -1.89
C VAL A 90 -12.71 -11.89 -1.84
N ASP A 91 -12.98 -12.49 -3.00
CA ASP A 91 -12.77 -13.93 -3.13
C ASP A 91 -11.26 -14.16 -3.03
N GLU A 92 -10.85 -15.02 -2.12
CA GLU A 92 -9.45 -15.29 -1.79
C GLU A 92 -8.79 -16.16 -2.87
N ASP A 93 -8.48 -15.57 -4.02
CA ASP A 93 -7.61 -16.21 -5.00
C ASP A 93 -6.14 -15.97 -4.64
N ARG A 94 -5.60 -16.94 -3.90
CA ARG A 94 -4.17 -17.15 -3.64
C ARG A 94 -3.36 -17.05 -4.93
N HIS A 95 -2.67 -15.93 -5.13
CA HIS A 95 -1.48 -15.90 -5.97
C HIS A 95 -0.25 -16.03 -5.08
N GLY A 96 0.23 -17.28 -4.98
CA GLY A 96 1.56 -17.55 -4.49
C GLY A 96 2.59 -17.01 -5.49
N SER A 97 3.55 -16.25 -4.98
CA SER A 97 4.85 -16.10 -5.62
C SER A 97 5.90 -16.01 -4.53
N GLY A 98 6.83 -16.96 -4.57
CA GLY A 98 7.89 -17.10 -3.58
C GLY A 98 8.88 -15.96 -3.65
N ALA A 99 9.33 -15.54 -2.48
CA ALA A 99 10.63 -14.90 -2.31
C ALA A 99 11.34 -15.65 -1.19
N ASP A 100 12.12 -16.65 -1.61
CA ASP A 100 13.25 -17.16 -0.85
C ASP A 100 14.30 -16.03 -0.79
N SER A 101 14.58 -15.51 0.41
CA SER A 101 15.88 -14.91 0.71
C SER A 101 16.12 -14.77 2.21
N SER A 102 16.77 -15.80 2.75
CA SER A 102 17.88 -15.73 3.72
C SER A 102 17.92 -14.53 4.69
N ALA A 103 17.69 -14.82 5.98
CA ALA A 103 18.49 -14.26 7.05
C ALA A 103 18.72 -15.28 8.17
N ARG A 104 19.99 -15.71 8.27
CA ARG A 104 20.57 -16.37 9.43
C ARG A 104 20.30 -15.56 10.69
N VAL A 105 20.06 -16.24 11.81
CA VAL A 105 20.75 -16.10 13.11
C VAL A 105 20.12 -17.12 14.07
N GLY A 106 20.94 -18.06 14.58
CA GLY A 106 20.57 -19.01 15.63
C GLY A 106 20.38 -18.33 17.00
N PRO A 107 19.97 -19.06 18.05
CA PRO A 107 20.90 -20.03 18.63
C PRO A 107 20.26 -21.33 19.20
N GLY A 108 21.08 -22.39 19.18
CA GLY A 108 21.32 -23.26 20.33
C GLY A 108 20.15 -24.08 20.92
N ARG A 109 20.22 -25.41 20.71
CA ARG A 109 20.18 -26.35 21.84
C ARG A 109 20.81 -27.69 21.46
N VAL A 110 21.88 -28.01 22.16
CA VAL A 110 22.54 -29.32 22.25
C VAL A 110 21.77 -30.21 23.24
N SER A 111 21.33 -31.39 22.80
CA SER A 111 21.00 -32.58 23.62
C SER A 111 20.19 -33.59 22.77
N GLN A 112 20.47 -34.89 22.69
CA GLN A 112 21.51 -35.74 23.25
C GLN A 112 21.71 -36.95 22.32
N SER A 113 22.89 -37.55 22.42
CA SER A 113 23.29 -38.80 21.79
C SER A 113 22.30 -39.94 21.99
N SER A 114 22.04 -40.58 20.87
CA SER A 114 21.75 -42.00 20.72
C SER A 114 22.82 -42.85 21.43
N MET A 115 22.44 -43.84 22.22
CA MET A 115 23.10 -45.14 22.17
C MET A 115 22.21 -46.20 22.80
N ARG A 116 21.67 -47.04 21.93
CA ARG A 116 21.05 -48.32 22.23
C ARG A 116 22.15 -49.36 22.49
N LEU A 117 21.86 -50.26 23.43
CA LEU A 117 22.27 -51.68 23.55
C LEU A 117 23.61 -52.01 24.22
N PRO A 118 23.77 -53.24 24.76
CA PRO A 118 22.78 -54.34 24.85
C PRO A 118 22.03 -54.43 26.19
#